data_AF-A0A817DZP8-F1
#
_entry.id   AF-A0A817DZP8-F1
#
_cell.length_a   1.000
_cell.length_b   1.000
_cell.length_c   1.000
_cell.angle_alpha   90.00
_cell.angle_beta   90.00
_cell.angle_gamma   90.00
#
_symmetry.space_group_name_H-M   'P 1'
#
loop_
_entity.id
_entity.type
_entity.pdbx_description
1 polymer ?
#
loop_
_entity_poly.entity_id
_entity_poly.type
_entity_poly.pdbx_seq_one_letter_code
_entity_poly.pdbx_strand_id
1 'polypeptide(L)'
;MNVELNSNDPVPHTHLITLHEVDIQLTNRKTILTETTPTNDNNQFTNVIKSFLSKVFSQPIIDHNWESRYYSGHLVATCGNFVAYSLKRQNGDDIVCVFYKQVDFRSVINPPFSGDIHDLVFSFSDDVLLACVDQASHLRIYRIEKVDEPNELQHILILFIDLQYSNNQYPPTLSWCYFIPDSNDSEDNDAYTMLSVTHGSNVEVLNVDIASQSCISENMLSLNQIENGRLTYADNNGNVTCVCFSPDGTALGTGTDKGEIKFFSINFDQPQTCRCLHLWIPHEGRPISSLFFLDDHKNLTQDTQLWRYAISGCDQNRELKVWSCTNWSCLQIIRYLKVSFMKYELKIMLKHSSRQKSSIPRISTITHAEGLKISVHIIH
;
A
#
# COMPACT_ATOMS: atom_id res chain seq x y z
N MET A 1 -0.14 -31.16 -20.32
CA MET A 1 -1.35 -30.42 -20.68
C MET A 1 -1.02 -28.95 -20.57
N ASN A 2 -1.01 -28.26 -21.70
CA ASN A 2 -0.89 -26.81 -21.74
C ASN A 2 -2.19 -26.23 -21.18
N VAL A 3 -2.09 -25.39 -20.16
CA VAL A 3 -3.19 -24.53 -19.75
C VAL A 3 -2.91 -23.18 -20.37
N GLU A 4 -3.64 -22.88 -21.45
CA GLU A 4 -3.77 -21.52 -21.97
C GLU A 4 -4.52 -20.70 -20.92
N LEU A 5 -3.89 -19.63 -20.44
CA LEU A 5 -4.58 -18.61 -19.65
C LEU A 5 -5.42 -17.77 -20.61
N ASN A 6 -6.74 -17.81 -20.44
CA ASN A 6 -7.69 -17.01 -21.20
C ASN A 6 -7.43 -15.52 -20.94
N SER A 7 -7.46 -14.73 -22.02
CA SER A 7 -7.24 -13.28 -22.03
C SER A 7 -8.36 -12.43 -21.38
N ASN A 8 -9.22 -13.04 -20.55
CA ASN A 8 -10.40 -12.41 -19.94
C ASN A 8 -10.36 -12.42 -18.40
N ASP A 9 -9.29 -12.92 -17.78
CA ASP A 9 -9.11 -12.81 -16.33
C ASP A 9 -8.66 -11.39 -15.94
N PRO A 10 -9.12 -10.83 -14.81
CA PRO A 10 -8.74 -9.49 -14.36
C PRO A 10 -7.22 -9.35 -14.30
N VAL A 11 -6.72 -8.28 -14.91
CA VAL A 11 -5.28 -8.05 -15.12
C VAL A 11 -4.61 -7.81 -13.75
N PRO A 12 -3.52 -8.51 -13.41
CA PRO A 12 -2.95 -8.45 -12.06
C PRO A 12 -2.32 -7.09 -11.76
N HIS A 13 -2.59 -6.54 -10.58
CA HIS A 13 -1.87 -5.39 -10.01
C HIS A 13 -0.84 -5.91 -9.00
N THR A 14 0.40 -5.41 -9.08
CA THR A 14 1.48 -5.78 -8.16
C THR A 14 1.87 -4.53 -7.41
N HIS A 15 1.30 -4.33 -6.22
CA HIS A 15 1.71 -3.24 -5.34
C HIS A 15 2.97 -3.67 -4.59
N LEU A 16 4.06 -2.94 -4.83
CA LEU A 16 5.23 -2.98 -3.96
C LEU A 16 4.80 -2.25 -2.68
N ILE A 17 4.82 -2.96 -1.56
CA ILE A 17 4.52 -2.39 -0.24
C ILE A 17 5.66 -1.43 0.12
N THR A 18 5.48 -0.13 -0.11
CA THR A 18 6.27 0.91 0.55
C THR A 18 5.60 1.24 1.86
N LEU A 19 6.02 0.56 2.94
CA LEU A 19 5.76 1.01 4.30
C LEU A 19 6.95 1.88 4.71
N HIS A 20 6.69 3.15 5.01
CA HIS A 20 7.61 3.90 5.83
C HIS A 20 7.75 3.14 7.16
N GLU A 21 8.99 2.71 7.47
CA GLU A 21 9.45 2.16 8.75
C GLU A 21 9.18 0.67 9.10
N VAL A 22 8.64 -0.17 8.21
CA VAL A 22 8.64 -1.65 8.44
C VAL A 22 8.86 -2.43 7.13
N ASP A 23 9.94 -3.22 7.09
CA ASP A 23 10.20 -4.16 5.99
C ASP A 23 9.37 -5.44 6.15
N ILE A 24 8.30 -5.61 5.37
CA ILE A 24 7.58 -6.88 5.27
C ILE A 24 8.26 -7.77 4.23
N GLN A 25 8.93 -8.84 4.68
CA GLN A 25 9.42 -9.90 3.77
C GLN A 25 8.31 -10.94 3.51
N LEU A 26 7.70 -10.88 2.33
CA LEU A 26 6.89 -11.96 1.79
C LEU A 26 7.81 -13.04 1.21
N THR A 27 8.01 -14.16 1.90
CA THR A 27 8.74 -15.31 1.34
C THR A 27 7.78 -16.40 0.87
N ASN A 28 8.04 -16.97 -0.31
CA ASN A 28 7.21 -17.98 -1.02
C ASN A 28 6.98 -19.32 -0.27
N ARG A 29 7.31 -19.41 1.02
CA ARG A 29 7.01 -20.58 1.85
C ARG A 29 6.45 -20.27 3.23
N LYS A 30 6.30 -18.99 3.61
CA LYS A 30 5.74 -18.52 4.89
C LYS A 30 5.71 -16.98 4.88
N THR A 31 4.57 -16.40 5.21
CA THR A 31 4.45 -14.95 5.45
C THR A 31 4.83 -14.68 6.90
N ILE A 32 6.01 -14.10 7.11
CA ILE A 32 6.47 -13.69 8.44
C ILE A 32 6.51 -12.17 8.42
N LEU A 33 5.70 -11.53 9.26
CA LEU A 33 5.87 -10.11 9.56
C LEU A 33 7.11 -9.95 10.43
N THR A 34 8.06 -9.14 9.96
CA THR A 34 9.37 -8.97 10.60
C THR A 34 9.62 -7.51 10.93
N GLU A 35 9.90 -7.21 12.18
CA GLU A 35 10.44 -5.92 12.60
C GLU A 35 11.96 -5.91 12.39
N THR A 36 12.51 -4.81 11.87
CA THR A 36 13.95 -4.67 11.57
C THR A 36 14.58 -3.55 12.39
N THR A 37 15.57 -3.87 13.22
CA THR A 37 16.34 -2.87 13.99
C THR A 37 17.80 -2.81 13.49
N PRO A 38 18.37 -1.61 13.25
CA PRO A 38 19.79 -1.47 12.95
C PRO A 38 20.63 -1.62 14.23
N THR A 39 21.74 -2.37 14.14
CA THR A 39 22.69 -2.56 15.25
C THR A 39 23.79 -1.50 15.20
N ASN A 40 23.98 -0.75 16.29
CA ASN A 40 25.11 0.17 16.49
C ASN A 40 26.28 -0.56 17.17
N ASP A 41 27.15 -1.19 16.39
CA ASP A 41 28.40 -1.75 16.91
C ASP A 41 29.51 -0.69 16.92
N ASN A 42 29.60 0.06 18.02
CA ASN A 42 30.82 0.79 18.39
C ASN A 42 31.88 -0.21 18.86
N ASN A 43 32.84 -0.58 18.01
CA ASN A 43 34.20 -0.90 18.45
C ASN A 43 35.20 -0.88 17.27
N GLN A 44 36.30 -0.17 17.50
CA GLN A 44 37.32 0.16 16.51
C GLN A 44 38.28 -1.00 16.20
N PHE A 45 38.77 -1.00 14.95
CA PHE A 45 39.98 -1.65 14.41
C PHE A 45 40.06 -3.19 14.39
N THR A 46 39.63 -3.78 13.27
CA THR A 46 40.54 -4.52 12.37
C THR A 46 39.93 -4.64 10.97
N ASN A 47 40.76 -4.37 9.97
CA ASN A 47 40.40 -3.72 8.72
C ASN A 47 40.18 -4.70 7.55
N VAL A 48 39.23 -4.30 6.68
CA VAL A 48 39.19 -4.47 5.22
C VAL A 48 38.70 -5.84 4.67
N ILE A 49 37.58 -5.77 3.94
CA ILE A 49 36.72 -6.83 3.33
C ILE A 49 35.67 -7.46 4.27
N LYS A 50 34.82 -6.62 4.88
CA LYS A 50 33.42 -6.95 5.22
C LYS A 50 32.52 -5.86 4.65
N SER A 51 32.29 -5.90 3.34
CA SER A 51 31.40 -4.97 2.64
C SER A 51 29.94 -5.32 2.93
N PHE A 52 29.25 -4.40 3.61
CA PHE A 52 27.81 -4.08 3.46
C PHE A 52 26.80 -5.24 3.45
N LEU A 53 26.77 -6.06 4.50
CA LEU A 53 25.55 -6.77 4.88
C LEU A 53 25.16 -6.25 6.26
N SER A 54 24.24 -5.28 6.31
CA SER A 54 23.50 -5.00 7.53
C SER A 54 22.83 -6.31 7.95
N LYS A 55 23.21 -6.86 9.10
CA LYS A 55 22.50 -8.00 9.67
C LYS A 55 21.13 -7.49 10.09
N VAL A 56 20.16 -7.62 9.20
CA VAL A 56 18.75 -7.39 9.51
C VAL A 56 18.33 -8.50 10.46
N PHE A 57 18.11 -8.16 11.73
CA PHE A 57 17.46 -9.06 12.67
C PHE A 57 15.95 -9.00 12.40
N SER A 58 15.31 -10.15 12.29
CA SER A 58 13.87 -10.26 12.05
C SER A 58 13.22 -11.10 13.14
N GLN A 59 12.22 -10.53 13.81
CA GLN A 59 11.40 -11.26 14.79
C GLN A 59 10.02 -11.56 14.19
N PRO A 60 9.55 -12.82 14.19
CA PRO A 60 8.22 -13.15 13.69
C PRO A 60 7.14 -12.58 14.60
N ILE A 61 6.28 -11.70 14.09
CA ILE A 61 5.15 -11.13 14.84
C ILE A 61 3.94 -12.08 14.81
N ILE A 62 3.76 -12.81 13.70
CA ILE A 62 2.63 -13.74 13.47
C ILE A 62 3.11 -14.91 12.61
N ASP A 63 2.66 -16.11 12.94
CA ASP A 63 2.78 -17.31 12.09
C ASP A 63 1.40 -17.65 11.52
N HIS A 64 1.00 -16.97 10.44
CA HIS A 64 -0.26 -17.23 9.73
C HIS A 64 -0.01 -17.55 8.27
N ASN A 65 -0.65 -18.63 7.80
CA ASN A 65 -0.57 -19.05 6.41
C ASN A 65 -1.64 -18.33 5.59
N TRP A 66 -1.28 -17.16 5.10
CA TRP A 66 -2.06 -16.47 4.07
C TRP A 66 -2.18 -17.34 2.82
N GLU A 67 -3.33 -17.26 2.16
CA GLU A 67 -3.50 -17.89 0.86
C GLU A 67 -2.53 -17.26 -0.14
N SER A 68 -1.83 -18.09 -0.93
CA SER A 68 -0.93 -17.61 -1.98
C SER A 68 -1.74 -17.15 -3.18
N ARG A 69 -2.40 -16.00 -3.05
CA ARG A 69 -3.15 -15.33 -4.13
C ARG A 69 -2.74 -13.86 -4.26
N TYR A 70 -3.15 -13.25 -5.36
CA TYR A 70 -3.01 -11.81 -5.54
C TYR A 70 -4.14 -11.10 -4.81
N TYR A 71 -3.79 -10.06 -4.05
CA TYR A 71 -4.71 -9.17 -3.37
C TYR A 71 -4.60 -7.79 -4.04
N SER A 72 -5.74 -7.17 -4.33
CA SER A 72 -5.79 -5.85 -4.96
C SER A 72 -5.48 -4.72 -3.97
N GLY A 73 -5.88 -4.88 -2.71
CA GLY A 73 -5.54 -3.97 -1.61
C GLY A 73 -4.57 -4.59 -0.61
N HIS A 74 -4.35 -3.87 0.49
CA HIS A 74 -3.44 -4.23 1.55
C HIS A 74 -4.11 -5.14 2.59
N LEU A 75 -3.38 -6.16 3.04
CA LEU A 75 -3.78 -7.02 4.16
C LEU A 75 -3.04 -6.68 5.45
N VAL A 76 -2.08 -5.76 5.38
CA VAL A 76 -1.24 -5.32 6.49
C VAL A 76 -0.93 -3.84 6.31
N ALA A 77 -1.06 -3.06 7.38
CA ALA A 77 -0.70 -1.65 7.43
C ALA A 77 0.05 -1.33 8.73
N THR A 78 0.85 -0.26 8.71
CA THR A 78 1.57 0.22 9.90
C THR A 78 1.49 1.73 10.02
N CYS A 79 1.35 2.25 11.24
CA CYS A 79 1.46 3.67 11.57
C CYS A 79 2.23 3.81 12.88
N GLY A 80 3.48 4.29 12.82
CA GLY A 80 4.38 4.34 13.97
C GLY A 80 4.51 2.99 14.69
N ASN A 81 4.04 2.94 15.94
CA ASN A 81 4.05 1.73 16.77
C ASN A 81 2.84 0.80 16.54
N PHE A 82 1.85 1.23 15.76
CA PHE A 82 0.67 0.43 15.46
C PHE A 82 0.89 -0.40 14.19
N VAL A 83 0.36 -1.62 14.20
CA VAL A 83 0.26 -2.52 13.05
C VAL A 83 -1.15 -3.06 13.01
N ALA A 84 -1.76 -3.08 11.83
CA ALA A 84 -3.04 -3.72 11.60
C ALA A 84 -2.85 -4.79 10.52
N TYR A 85 -3.53 -5.90 10.68
CA TYR A 85 -3.50 -6.98 9.71
C TYR A 85 -4.82 -7.73 9.72
N SER A 86 -5.26 -8.20 8.56
CA SER A 86 -6.43 -9.09 8.49
C SER A 86 -6.03 -10.52 8.88
N LEU A 87 -6.98 -11.40 9.18
CA LEU A 87 -6.76 -12.84 9.34
C LEU A 87 -8.04 -13.56 8.94
N LYS A 88 -7.90 -14.69 8.26
CA LYS A 88 -9.04 -15.51 7.86
C LYS A 88 -9.50 -16.39 9.02
N ARG A 89 -10.76 -16.28 9.46
CA ARG A 89 -11.33 -17.20 10.45
C ARG A 89 -11.81 -18.50 9.80
N GLN A 90 -11.97 -19.53 10.62
CA GLN A 90 -12.47 -20.84 10.18
C GLN A 90 -13.90 -20.81 9.61
N ASN A 91 -14.72 -19.82 10.01
CA ASN A 91 -16.08 -19.62 9.51
C ASN A 91 -16.14 -18.90 8.15
N GLY A 92 -15.00 -18.48 7.60
CA GLY A 92 -14.89 -17.85 6.28
C GLY A 92 -14.71 -16.34 6.30
N ASP A 93 -15.22 -15.64 7.33
CA ASP A 93 -15.06 -14.19 7.45
C ASP A 93 -13.67 -13.80 7.92
N ASP A 94 -13.15 -12.71 7.37
CA ASP A 94 -11.89 -12.13 7.84
C ASP A 94 -12.13 -11.28 9.10
N ILE A 95 -11.13 -11.24 9.97
CA ILE A 95 -11.04 -10.29 11.08
C ILE A 95 -9.88 -9.34 10.88
N VAL A 96 -9.96 -8.14 11.46
CA VAL A 96 -8.83 -7.23 11.55
C VAL A 96 -8.31 -7.22 12.98
N CYS A 97 -7.03 -7.52 13.13
CA CYS A 97 -6.31 -7.40 14.40
C CYS A 97 -5.47 -6.13 14.38
N VAL A 98 -5.44 -5.43 15.51
CA VAL A 98 -4.56 -4.29 15.74
C VAL A 98 -3.56 -4.67 16.82
N PHE A 99 -2.32 -4.26 16.60
CA PHE A 99 -1.14 -4.61 17.35
C PHE A 99 -0.33 -3.36 17.69
N TYR A 100 0.17 -3.27 18.91
CA TYR A 100 1.10 -2.21 19.31
C TYR A 100 2.48 -2.78 19.67
N LYS A 101 3.49 -2.41 18.87
CA LYS A 101 4.82 -3.05 18.82
C LYS A 101 5.55 -3.08 20.17
N GLN A 102 5.57 -1.96 20.90
CA GLN A 102 6.47 -1.80 22.04
C GLN A 102 6.15 -2.71 23.25
N VAL A 103 4.88 -3.11 23.39
CA VAL A 103 4.40 -3.87 24.57
C VAL A 103 3.67 -5.17 24.19
N ASP A 104 3.73 -5.55 22.90
CA ASP A 104 3.12 -6.75 22.31
C ASP A 104 1.60 -6.91 22.59
N PHE A 105 0.85 -5.80 22.72
CA PHE A 105 -0.60 -5.86 22.94
C PHE A 105 -1.36 -5.99 21.63
N ARG A 106 -2.39 -6.85 21.63
CA ARG A 106 -3.22 -7.17 20.47
C ARG A 106 -4.69 -7.06 20.83
N SER A 107 -5.46 -6.47 19.95
CA SER A 107 -6.92 -6.45 20.02
C SER A 107 -7.50 -6.84 18.67
N VAL A 108 -8.66 -7.50 18.68
CA VAL A 108 -9.41 -7.83 17.46
C VAL A 108 -10.56 -6.85 17.37
N ILE A 109 -10.67 -6.16 16.25
CA ILE A 109 -11.78 -5.23 16.00
C ILE A 109 -13.10 -6.03 15.97
N ASN A 110 -14.07 -5.58 16.76
CA ASN A 110 -15.42 -6.12 16.79
C ASN A 110 -16.44 -4.99 16.55
N PRO A 111 -17.57 -5.27 15.87
CA PRO A 111 -18.01 -6.56 15.32
C PRO A 111 -17.15 -7.04 14.12
N PRO A 112 -17.22 -8.33 13.74
CA PRO A 112 -16.47 -8.86 12.60
C PRO A 112 -16.92 -8.25 11.27
N PHE A 113 -16.02 -8.28 10.28
CA PHE A 113 -16.28 -7.80 8.93
C PHE A 113 -17.14 -8.79 8.14
N SER A 114 -17.71 -8.34 7.03
CA SER A 114 -18.59 -9.14 6.18
C SER A 114 -17.81 -9.71 5.00
N GLY A 115 -17.33 -10.95 5.14
CA GLY A 115 -16.51 -11.63 4.14
C GLY A 115 -15.01 -11.30 4.21
N ASP A 116 -14.31 -11.42 3.08
CA ASP A 116 -12.87 -11.16 2.97
C ASP A 116 -12.56 -9.65 3.13
N ILE A 117 -11.43 -9.29 3.75
CA ILE A 117 -10.93 -7.91 3.74
C ILE A 117 -10.28 -7.63 2.38
N HIS A 118 -10.74 -6.58 1.71
CA HIS A 118 -10.22 -6.15 0.42
C HIS A 118 -9.03 -5.21 0.56
N ASP A 119 -9.11 -4.25 1.48
CA ASP A 119 -8.04 -3.28 1.76
C ASP A 119 -8.12 -2.79 3.21
N LEU A 120 -6.96 -2.46 3.80
CA LEU A 120 -6.85 -1.81 5.10
C LEU A 120 -5.63 -0.89 5.15
N VAL A 121 -5.80 0.33 5.60
CA VAL A 121 -4.74 1.36 5.55
C VAL A 121 -4.85 2.35 6.70
N PHE A 122 -3.71 2.68 7.31
CA PHE A 122 -3.62 3.74 8.31
C PHE A 122 -3.44 5.12 7.68
N SER A 123 -3.99 6.13 8.34
CA SER A 123 -3.69 7.54 8.10
C SER A 123 -2.25 7.90 8.53
N PHE A 124 -1.80 9.08 8.11
CA PHE A 124 -0.45 9.59 8.37
C PHE A 124 -0.40 10.66 9.48
N SER A 125 -1.51 10.87 10.20
CA SER A 125 -1.66 11.86 11.27
C SER A 125 -1.32 11.29 12.66
N ASP A 126 -1.15 12.20 13.63
CA ASP A 126 -1.03 11.83 15.05
C ASP A 126 -2.29 11.13 15.58
N ASP A 127 -3.46 11.53 15.06
CA ASP A 127 -4.70 10.77 15.23
C ASP A 127 -4.63 9.52 14.36
N VAL A 128 -4.37 8.37 14.99
CA VAL A 128 -4.18 7.09 14.30
C VAL A 128 -5.53 6.55 13.82
N LEU A 129 -5.95 6.97 12.62
CA LEU A 129 -7.13 6.43 11.94
C LEU A 129 -6.76 5.20 11.11
N LEU A 130 -7.56 4.13 11.20
CA LEU A 130 -7.49 2.91 10.40
C LEU A 130 -8.76 2.79 9.56
N ALA A 131 -8.62 2.81 8.24
CA ALA A 131 -9.71 2.52 7.31
C ALA A 131 -9.61 1.07 6.83
N CYS A 132 -10.76 0.39 6.79
CA CYS A 132 -10.89 -0.99 6.33
C CYS A 132 -12.08 -1.10 5.39
N VAL A 133 -11.95 -1.85 4.30
CA VAL A 133 -13.06 -2.19 3.39
C VAL A 133 -13.16 -3.69 3.19
N ASP A 134 -14.38 -4.22 3.33
CA ASP A 134 -14.66 -5.66 3.21
C ASP A 134 -15.33 -6.04 1.87
N GLN A 135 -15.53 -7.35 1.68
CA GLN A 135 -16.13 -7.92 0.49
C GLN A 135 -17.58 -7.47 0.25
N ALA A 136 -18.29 -7.08 1.30
CA ALA A 136 -19.63 -6.51 1.19
C ALA A 136 -19.62 -5.02 0.82
N SER A 137 -18.45 -4.44 0.50
CA SER A 137 -18.27 -3.01 0.21
C SER A 137 -18.61 -2.12 1.40
N HIS A 138 -18.44 -2.62 2.63
CA HIS A 138 -18.55 -1.81 3.83
C HIS A 138 -17.20 -1.15 4.15
N LEU A 139 -17.18 0.18 4.13
CA LEU A 139 -16.07 0.97 4.64
C LEU A 139 -16.27 1.23 6.13
N ARG A 140 -15.29 0.85 6.96
CA ARG A 140 -15.26 1.19 8.39
C ARG A 140 -13.98 1.93 8.71
N ILE A 141 -14.09 3.06 9.40
CA ILE A 141 -12.96 3.87 9.83
C ILE A 141 -12.96 3.93 11.35
N TYR A 142 -11.84 3.52 11.94
CA TYR A 142 -11.65 3.47 13.38
C TYR A 142 -10.55 4.42 13.81
N ARG A 143 -10.73 5.09 14.94
CA ARG A 143 -9.63 5.70 15.68
C ARG A 143 -9.03 4.65 16.61
N ILE A 144 -7.72 4.46 16.51
CA ILE A 144 -6.97 3.50 17.31
C ILE A 144 -6.23 4.23 18.41
N GLU A 145 -6.51 3.88 19.66
CA GLU A 145 -5.90 4.51 20.83
C GLU A 145 -5.28 3.44 21.73
N LYS A 146 -4.07 3.75 22.23
CA LYS A 146 -3.46 2.97 23.31
C LYS A 146 -3.85 3.61 24.64
N VAL A 147 -4.57 2.86 25.46
CA VAL A 147 -4.91 3.26 26.83
C VAL A 147 -3.90 2.63 27.77
N ASP A 148 -3.11 3.43 28.49
CA ASP A 148 -2.05 2.91 29.37
C ASP A 148 -2.61 2.18 30.61
N GLU A 149 -3.79 2.55 31.09
CA GLU A 149 -4.48 1.87 32.20
C GLU A 149 -5.97 1.65 31.87
N PRO A 150 -6.43 0.40 31.62
CA PRO A 150 -5.75 -0.89 31.78
C PRO A 150 -5.05 -1.39 30.50
N ASN A 151 -3.89 -0.83 30.12
CA ASN A 151 -3.02 -1.30 29.00
C ASN A 151 -3.77 -2.03 27.87
N GLU A 152 -4.65 -1.30 27.19
CA GLU A 152 -5.59 -1.83 26.20
C GLU A 152 -5.49 -1.05 24.90
N LEU A 153 -5.85 -1.70 23.80
CA LEU A 153 -6.05 -1.05 22.51
C LEU A 153 -7.54 -0.83 22.28
N GLN A 154 -7.95 0.44 22.30
CA GLN A 154 -9.29 0.85 21.94
C GLN A 154 -9.38 1.14 20.45
N HIS A 155 -10.52 0.76 19.86
CA HIS A 155 -10.84 1.00 18.46
C HIS A 155 -12.23 1.65 18.37
N ILE A 156 -12.24 2.99 18.30
CA ILE A 156 -13.47 3.78 18.31
C ILE A 156 -13.97 3.91 16.87
N LEU A 157 -15.17 3.42 16.58
CA LEU A 157 -15.76 3.53 15.24
C LEU A 157 -16.13 4.99 14.96
N ILE A 158 -15.53 5.58 13.93
CA ILE A 158 -15.75 6.98 13.51
C ILE A 158 -16.76 7.04 12.35
N LEU A 159 -16.59 6.17 11.36
CA LEU A 159 -17.47 6.08 10.19
C LEU A 159 -17.76 4.62 9.84
N PHE A 160 -19.01 4.32 9.49
CA PHE A 160 -19.42 3.05 8.91
C PHE A 160 -20.32 3.33 7.71
N ILE A 161 -19.80 3.07 6.51
CA ILE A 161 -20.44 3.41 5.24
C ILE A 161 -20.64 2.15 4.40
N ASP A 162 -21.87 1.90 3.95
CA ASP A 162 -22.19 1.04 2.83
C ASP A 162 -21.94 1.80 1.53
N LEU A 163 -20.88 1.40 0.82
CA LEU A 163 -20.50 2.02 -0.44
C LEU A 163 -21.46 1.66 -1.59
N GLN A 164 -22.34 0.66 -1.42
CA GLN A 164 -23.32 0.19 -2.40
C GLN A 164 -22.73 -0.24 -3.75
N TYR A 165 -21.46 -0.64 -3.73
CA TYR A 165 -20.73 -1.11 -4.91
C TYR A 165 -21.01 -2.58 -5.17
N SER A 166 -21.65 -2.87 -6.30
CA SER A 166 -22.18 -4.19 -6.64
C SER A 166 -21.23 -5.04 -7.51
N ASN A 167 -20.13 -4.47 -8.00
CA ASN A 167 -19.25 -5.16 -8.95
C ASN A 167 -17.93 -5.61 -8.31
N ASN A 168 -17.83 -6.90 -8.00
CA ASN A 168 -16.63 -7.52 -7.41
C ASN A 168 -15.43 -7.65 -8.36
N GLN A 169 -15.56 -7.23 -9.63
CA GLN A 169 -14.46 -7.40 -10.59
C GLN A 169 -13.26 -6.51 -10.26
N TYR A 170 -13.48 -5.36 -9.63
CA TYR A 170 -12.45 -4.43 -9.18
C TYR A 170 -12.74 -4.03 -7.73
N PRO A 171 -12.16 -4.74 -6.75
CA PRO A 171 -12.37 -4.43 -5.34
C PRO A 171 -11.96 -2.98 -5.04
N PRO A 172 -12.67 -2.29 -4.14
CA PRO A 172 -12.30 -0.94 -3.76
C PRO A 172 -10.94 -0.93 -3.07
N THR A 173 -10.12 0.07 -3.41
CA THR A 173 -8.85 0.36 -2.75
C THR A 173 -8.90 1.68 -2.01
N LEU A 174 -8.12 1.78 -0.95
CA LEU A 174 -8.11 2.90 -0.01
C LEU A 174 -6.76 3.61 -0.05
N SER A 175 -6.77 4.94 -0.01
CA SER A 175 -5.55 5.73 0.15
C SER A 175 -5.84 6.98 0.96
N TRP A 176 -5.06 7.22 2.02
CA TRP A 176 -5.10 8.48 2.75
C TRP A 176 -4.27 9.54 2.05
N CYS A 177 -4.62 10.80 2.26
CA CYS A 177 -3.80 11.93 1.84
C CYS A 177 -2.55 12.03 2.72
N TYR A 178 -1.39 12.00 2.06
CA TYR A 178 -0.09 12.21 2.69
C TYR A 178 0.17 13.72 2.77
N PHE A 179 -0.48 14.38 3.72
CA PHE A 179 -0.46 15.84 3.84
C PHE A 179 0.84 16.33 4.49
N ILE A 180 1.57 17.21 3.80
CA ILE A 180 2.75 17.91 4.32
C ILE A 180 2.33 19.36 4.62
N PRO A 181 2.19 19.75 5.90
CA PRO A 181 1.82 21.11 6.25
C PRO A 181 2.96 22.08 5.93
N ASP A 182 2.66 23.16 5.20
CA ASP A 182 3.56 24.31 5.05
C ASP A 182 3.38 25.30 6.22
N SER A 183 4.40 26.12 6.45
CA SER A 183 4.42 27.25 7.40
C SER A 183 3.28 28.26 7.25
N ASN A 184 2.64 28.30 6.08
CA ASN A 184 1.53 29.20 5.78
C ASN A 184 0.15 28.51 5.90
N ASP A 185 0.10 27.20 6.11
CA ASP A 185 -1.16 26.49 6.26
C ASP A 185 -1.83 26.88 7.57
N SER A 186 -3.14 27.11 7.52
CA SER A 186 -3.93 27.31 8.73
C SER A 186 -3.90 26.06 9.60
N GLU A 187 -3.95 26.24 10.93
CA GLU A 187 -4.13 25.14 11.88
C GLU A 187 -5.39 24.28 11.59
N ASP A 188 -6.32 24.82 10.80
CA ASP A 188 -7.55 24.16 10.35
C ASP A 188 -7.41 23.33 9.06
N ASN A 189 -6.21 23.17 8.48
CA ASN A 189 -6.05 22.34 7.27
C ASN A 189 -6.20 20.85 7.63
N ASP A 190 -7.34 20.28 7.26
CA ASP A 190 -7.80 18.94 7.60
C ASP A 190 -7.48 17.89 6.51
N ALA A 191 -6.61 18.24 5.55
CA ALA A 191 -6.22 17.38 4.44
C ALA A 191 -5.71 16.00 4.88
N TYR A 192 -5.08 15.88 6.05
CA TYR A 192 -4.60 14.60 6.59
C TYR A 192 -5.73 13.59 6.91
N THR A 193 -6.97 14.06 7.05
CA THR A 193 -8.16 13.20 7.23
C THR A 193 -8.87 12.86 5.92
N MET A 194 -8.32 13.28 4.77
CA MET A 194 -8.86 12.89 3.48
C MET A 194 -8.51 11.44 3.15
N LEU A 195 -9.54 10.67 2.81
CA LEU A 195 -9.46 9.29 2.36
C LEU A 195 -10.08 9.17 0.97
N SER A 196 -9.34 8.63 0.01
CA SER A 196 -9.92 8.21 -1.27
C SER A 196 -10.35 6.75 -1.24
N VAL A 197 -11.47 6.45 -1.88
CA VAL A 197 -12.00 5.11 -2.14
C VAL A 197 -12.18 4.94 -3.63
N THR A 198 -11.49 3.98 -4.23
CA THR A 198 -11.66 3.67 -5.66
C THR A 198 -12.83 2.72 -5.86
N HIS A 199 -13.54 2.86 -6.98
CA HIS A 199 -14.53 1.87 -7.42
C HIS A 199 -14.72 1.94 -8.93
N GLY A 200 -14.16 0.96 -9.64
CA GLY A 200 -14.20 0.90 -11.10
C GLY A 200 -13.58 2.17 -11.70
N SER A 201 -14.38 2.93 -12.44
CA SER A 201 -13.96 4.20 -13.06
C SER A 201 -14.07 5.43 -12.14
N ASN A 202 -14.59 5.26 -10.92
CA ASN A 202 -14.88 6.38 -10.02
C ASN A 202 -13.94 6.38 -8.82
N VAL A 203 -13.73 7.58 -8.27
CA VAL A 203 -13.04 7.78 -6.99
C VAL A 203 -13.92 8.67 -6.14
N GLU A 204 -14.23 8.21 -4.94
CA GLU A 204 -14.81 9.04 -3.89
C GLU A 204 -13.68 9.55 -3.01
N VAL A 205 -13.69 10.84 -2.68
CA VAL A 205 -12.81 11.43 -1.68
C VAL A 205 -13.67 11.87 -0.51
N LEU A 206 -13.38 11.35 0.67
CA LEU A 206 -14.05 11.66 1.91
C LEU A 206 -13.09 12.44 2.81
N ASN A 207 -13.49 13.61 3.29
CA ASN A 207 -12.89 14.21 4.46
C ASN A 207 -13.58 13.58 5.69
N VAL A 208 -12.84 12.78 6.45
CA VAL A 208 -13.41 11.96 7.52
C VAL A 208 -13.96 12.81 8.66
N ASP A 209 -13.28 13.90 9.01
CA ASP A 209 -13.73 14.79 10.08
C ASP A 209 -15.04 15.47 9.72
N ILE A 210 -15.17 16.01 8.50
CA ILE A 210 -16.42 16.62 8.02
C ILE A 210 -17.51 15.56 7.83
N ALA A 211 -17.19 14.42 7.21
CA ALA A 211 -18.18 13.37 6.93
C ALA A 211 -18.73 12.76 8.23
N SER A 212 -17.91 12.62 9.27
CA SER A 212 -18.32 12.06 10.56
C SER A 212 -19.32 12.94 11.32
N GLN A 213 -19.39 14.25 11.05
CA GLN A 213 -20.41 15.14 11.61
C GLN A 213 -21.82 14.77 11.16
N SER A 214 -21.94 14.06 10.03
CA SER A 214 -23.22 13.57 9.51
C SER A 214 -23.68 12.27 10.20
N CYS A 215 -22.83 11.66 11.03
CA CYS A 215 -23.16 10.44 11.77
C CYS A 215 -23.88 10.76 13.09
N ILE A 216 -25.10 10.24 13.24
CA ILE A 216 -25.89 10.43 14.47
C ILE A 216 -25.75 9.23 15.44
N SER A 217 -24.98 8.18 15.09
CA SER A 217 -24.71 6.97 15.90
C SER A 217 -23.74 6.01 15.17
N GLU A 218 -23.38 4.87 15.76
CA GLU A 218 -22.65 3.74 15.12
C GLU A 218 -23.42 3.04 13.98
N ASN A 219 -24.49 3.66 13.47
CA ASN A 219 -25.30 3.11 12.40
C ASN A 219 -24.57 3.21 11.06
N MET A 220 -24.71 2.17 10.26
CA MET A 220 -24.25 2.15 8.89
C MET A 220 -25.01 3.18 8.05
N LEU A 221 -24.28 4.04 7.36
CA LEU A 221 -24.80 5.02 6.42
C LEU A 221 -24.59 4.51 4.99
N SER A 222 -25.53 4.79 4.09
CA SER A 222 -25.22 4.71 2.66
C SER A 222 -24.34 5.88 2.25
N LEU A 223 -23.48 5.68 1.26
CA LEU A 223 -22.60 6.74 0.74
C LEU A 223 -23.37 8.01 0.30
N ASN A 224 -24.62 7.87 -0.15
CA ASN A 224 -25.47 8.99 -0.56
C ASN A 224 -26.06 9.80 0.61
N GLN A 225 -26.00 9.29 1.85
CA GLN A 225 -26.40 10.03 3.05
C GLN A 225 -25.29 10.95 3.57
N ILE A 226 -24.07 10.86 3.02
CA ILE A 226 -22.98 11.77 3.33
C ILE A 226 -23.14 13.03 2.47
N GLU A 227 -23.78 14.05 3.03
CA GLU A 227 -24.06 15.32 2.33
C GLU A 227 -22.83 16.24 2.28
N ASN A 228 -22.03 16.26 3.34
CA ASN A 228 -20.84 17.11 3.48
C ASN A 228 -19.57 16.25 3.56
N GLY A 229 -18.43 16.83 3.15
CA GLY A 229 -17.14 16.14 3.24
C GLY A 229 -16.98 14.99 2.25
N ARG A 230 -17.76 14.97 1.16
CA ARG A 230 -17.66 13.99 0.08
C ARG A 230 -17.50 14.67 -1.27
N LEU A 231 -16.55 14.19 -2.06
CA LEU A 231 -16.35 14.57 -3.47
C LEU A 231 -16.32 13.30 -4.32
N THR A 232 -16.93 13.36 -5.50
CA THR A 232 -16.95 12.24 -6.46
C THR A 232 -16.26 12.65 -7.75
N TYR A 233 -15.26 11.87 -8.16
CA TYR A 233 -14.54 12.04 -9.41
C TYR A 233 -14.82 10.84 -10.31
N ALA A 234 -15.27 11.11 -11.53
CA ALA A 234 -15.52 10.08 -12.54
C ALA A 234 -14.43 10.13 -13.62
N ASP A 235 -13.62 9.08 -13.69
CA ASP A 235 -12.65 8.87 -14.75
C ASP A 235 -13.33 8.11 -15.90
N ASN A 236 -14.03 8.84 -16.76
CA ASN A 236 -14.87 8.29 -17.85
C ASN A 236 -14.10 7.49 -18.92
N ASN A 237 -12.80 7.20 -18.74
CA ASN A 237 -11.97 6.52 -19.73
C ASN A 237 -11.07 5.41 -19.13
N GLY A 238 -11.66 4.49 -18.39
CA GLY A 238 -10.98 3.29 -17.88
C GLY A 238 -11.32 3.01 -16.42
N ASN A 239 -10.82 1.88 -15.92
CA ASN A 239 -10.86 1.62 -14.48
C ASN A 239 -9.69 2.32 -13.81
N VAL A 240 -9.94 2.92 -12.65
CA VAL A 240 -8.91 3.52 -11.81
C VAL A 240 -8.10 2.40 -11.17
N THR A 241 -6.80 2.48 -11.35
CA THR A 241 -5.81 1.48 -10.89
C THR A 241 -4.93 2.00 -9.76
N CYS A 242 -4.79 3.32 -9.64
CA CYS A 242 -4.09 3.96 -8.55
C CYS A 242 -4.62 5.37 -8.33
N VAL A 243 -4.50 5.84 -7.08
CA VAL A 243 -4.85 7.20 -6.66
C VAL A 243 -3.69 7.75 -5.84
N CYS A 244 -3.43 9.05 -5.96
CA CYS A 244 -2.42 9.76 -5.19
C CYS A 244 -2.90 11.18 -4.90
N PHE A 245 -2.89 11.59 -3.64
CA PHE A 245 -3.12 12.98 -3.27
C PHE A 245 -1.85 13.79 -3.48
N SER A 246 -1.98 15.06 -3.86
CA SER A 246 -0.87 16.00 -3.72
C SER A 246 -0.55 16.19 -2.23
N PRO A 247 0.72 16.39 -1.87
CA PRO A 247 1.08 16.56 -0.47
C PRO A 247 0.53 17.84 0.16
N ASP A 248 0.13 18.83 -0.64
CA ASP A 248 -0.58 20.03 -0.16
C ASP A 248 -2.09 19.81 0.05
N GLY A 249 -2.62 18.61 -0.26
CA GLY A 249 -4.04 18.29 -0.13
C GLY A 249 -4.96 18.94 -1.17
N THR A 250 -4.43 19.69 -2.13
CA THR A 250 -5.23 20.48 -3.08
C THR A 250 -5.62 19.74 -4.36
N ALA A 251 -4.98 18.60 -4.66
CA ALA A 251 -5.18 17.87 -5.90
C ALA A 251 -5.22 16.35 -5.70
N LEU A 252 -5.99 15.68 -6.56
CA LEU A 252 -6.11 14.23 -6.66
C LEU A 252 -5.59 13.76 -8.01
N GLY A 253 -4.55 12.93 -8.03
CA GLY A 253 -4.09 12.19 -9.19
C GLY A 253 -4.77 10.83 -9.29
N THR A 254 -5.38 10.51 -10.43
CA THR A 254 -5.92 9.18 -10.75
C THR A 254 -5.17 8.58 -11.93
N GLY A 255 -4.82 7.30 -11.87
CA GLY A 255 -4.19 6.57 -12.98
C GLY A 255 -5.07 5.40 -13.42
N THR A 256 -5.20 5.17 -14.72
CA THR A 256 -6.14 4.17 -15.27
C THR A 256 -5.48 2.97 -15.97
N ASP A 257 -6.27 1.93 -16.14
CA ASP A 257 -5.92 0.76 -16.97
C ASP A 257 -5.80 1.08 -18.47
N LYS A 258 -6.19 2.29 -18.89
CA LYS A 258 -6.01 2.82 -20.25
C LYS A 258 -4.75 3.69 -20.41
N GLY A 259 -3.94 3.80 -19.36
CA GLY A 259 -2.68 4.53 -19.43
C GLY A 259 -2.82 6.04 -19.31
N GLU A 260 -3.99 6.53 -18.88
CA GLU A 260 -4.21 7.94 -18.58
C GLU A 260 -3.91 8.23 -17.11
N ILE A 261 -3.36 9.40 -16.85
CA ILE A 261 -3.29 10.02 -15.53
C ILE A 261 -4.03 11.36 -15.59
N LYS A 262 -4.99 11.55 -14.69
CA LYS A 262 -5.74 12.81 -14.55
C LYS A 262 -5.45 13.41 -13.18
N PHE A 263 -5.33 14.73 -13.15
CA PHE A 263 -5.24 15.49 -11.91
C PHE A 263 -6.52 16.32 -11.77
N PHE A 264 -7.15 16.23 -10.61
CA PHE A 264 -8.36 16.97 -10.28
C PHE A 264 -8.11 17.91 -9.11
N SER A 265 -8.76 19.06 -9.09
CA SER A 265 -8.76 19.92 -7.90
C SER A 265 -9.65 19.33 -6.81
N ILE A 266 -9.20 19.43 -5.56
CA ILE A 266 -9.96 19.09 -4.36
C ILE A 266 -10.47 20.38 -3.73
N ASN A 267 -11.78 20.48 -3.55
CA ASN A 267 -12.41 21.60 -2.84
C ASN A 267 -13.77 21.16 -2.29
N PHE A 268 -13.87 21.01 -0.97
CA PHE A 268 -15.12 20.59 -0.30
C PHE A 268 -16.15 21.71 -0.18
N ASP A 269 -15.74 22.98 -0.18
CA ASP A 269 -16.67 24.13 -0.12
C ASP A 269 -17.45 24.30 -1.43
N GLN A 270 -16.83 23.94 -2.55
CA GLN A 270 -17.42 24.06 -3.88
C GLN A 270 -17.28 22.75 -4.68
N PRO A 271 -17.98 21.66 -4.29
CA PRO A 271 -17.87 20.35 -4.93
C PRO A 271 -18.11 20.38 -6.45
N GLN A 272 -19.04 21.23 -6.89
CA GLN A 272 -19.40 21.40 -8.31
C GLN A 272 -18.28 22.02 -9.16
N THR A 273 -17.27 22.61 -8.54
CA THR A 273 -16.13 23.25 -9.23
C THR A 273 -14.92 22.33 -9.37
N CYS A 274 -14.97 21.14 -8.78
CA CYS A 274 -13.95 20.11 -8.91
C CYS A 274 -13.77 19.74 -10.38
N ARG A 275 -12.64 20.15 -10.98
CA ARG A 275 -12.38 19.99 -12.41
C ARG A 275 -11.07 19.25 -12.65
N CYS A 276 -11.00 18.61 -13.81
CA CYS A 276 -9.73 18.09 -14.32
C CYS A 276 -8.79 19.28 -14.62
N LEU A 277 -7.68 19.34 -13.88
CA LEU A 277 -6.61 20.32 -14.01
C LEU A 277 -5.66 19.95 -15.14
N HIS A 278 -5.35 18.66 -15.25
CA HIS A 278 -4.39 18.17 -16.23
C HIS A 278 -4.68 16.70 -16.62
N LEU A 279 -4.50 16.40 -17.90
CA LEU A 279 -4.53 15.05 -18.46
C LEU A 279 -3.14 14.73 -19.01
N TRP A 280 -2.62 13.59 -18.62
CA TRP A 280 -1.29 13.15 -18.96
C TRP A 280 -1.30 11.67 -19.37
N ILE A 281 -0.58 11.33 -20.45
CA ILE A 281 -0.48 9.96 -20.97
C ILE A 281 0.99 9.50 -20.89
N PRO A 282 1.43 8.95 -19.74
CA PRO A 282 2.76 8.41 -19.62
C PRO A 282 2.88 7.03 -20.27
N HIS A 283 4.10 6.48 -20.25
CA HIS A 283 4.38 5.10 -20.66
C HIS A 283 3.86 4.69 -22.05
N GLU A 284 3.64 5.65 -22.95
CA GLU A 284 3.10 5.44 -24.31
C GLU A 284 1.67 4.87 -24.27
N GLY A 285 0.87 5.26 -23.28
CA GLY A 285 -0.53 4.83 -23.12
C GLY A 285 -0.69 3.40 -22.60
N ARG A 286 0.38 2.79 -22.08
CA ARG A 286 0.27 1.50 -21.38
C ARG A 286 -0.41 1.66 -20.02
N PRO A 287 -1.12 0.62 -19.53
CA PRO A 287 -1.84 0.66 -18.26
C PRO A 287 -0.99 1.16 -17.10
N ILE A 288 -1.52 2.10 -16.33
CA ILE A 288 -0.87 2.60 -15.12
C ILE A 288 -1.01 1.54 -14.02
N SER A 289 0.00 1.44 -13.17
CA SER A 289 0.04 0.50 -12.05
C SER A 289 0.29 1.20 -10.72
N SER A 290 0.92 2.37 -10.74
CA SER A 290 1.13 3.21 -9.56
C SER A 290 1.45 4.64 -9.94
N LEU A 291 1.18 5.56 -9.01
CA LEU A 291 1.52 6.98 -9.11
C LEU A 291 1.86 7.48 -7.71
N PHE A 292 2.98 8.17 -7.56
CA PHE A 292 3.42 8.77 -6.30
C PHE A 292 4.09 10.12 -6.56
N PHE A 293 3.84 11.11 -5.70
CA PHE A 293 4.67 12.30 -5.62
C PHE A 293 5.92 12.06 -4.76
N LEU A 294 7.00 12.76 -5.06
CA LEU A 294 8.30 12.62 -4.40
C LEU A 294 8.62 13.83 -3.51
N ASP A 295 7.75 14.09 -2.54
CA ASP A 295 7.93 15.16 -1.57
C ASP A 295 8.30 14.57 -0.20
N ASP A 296 9.21 15.23 0.52
CA ASP A 296 9.65 14.79 1.85
C ASP A 296 9.05 15.67 2.96
N HIS A 297 8.58 15.04 4.04
CA HIS A 297 7.97 15.75 5.17
C HIS A 297 8.97 16.53 6.05
N LYS A 298 10.27 16.30 5.88
CA LYS A 298 11.25 16.64 6.92
C LYS A 298 11.92 18.00 6.72
N ASN A 299 11.82 18.60 5.52
CA ASN A 299 12.61 19.79 5.18
C ASN A 299 11.86 20.82 4.31
N LEU A 300 10.62 21.17 4.66
CA LEU A 300 9.99 22.32 4.02
C LEU A 300 10.70 23.62 4.42
N THR A 301 11.37 24.24 3.45
CA THR A 301 11.75 25.65 3.48
C THR A 301 10.65 26.50 2.82
N GLN A 302 10.56 27.80 3.13
CA GLN A 302 9.52 28.70 2.59
C GLN A 302 9.46 28.74 1.04
N ASP A 303 10.52 28.34 0.35
CA ASP A 303 10.59 28.30 -1.12
C ASP A 303 10.31 26.90 -1.71
N THR A 304 9.92 25.93 -0.87
CA THR A 304 9.76 24.53 -1.31
C THR A 304 8.49 24.38 -2.12
N GLN A 305 8.66 24.02 -3.40
CA GLN A 305 7.54 23.66 -4.26
C GLN A 305 7.26 22.18 -4.11
N LEU A 306 6.08 21.86 -3.58
CA LEU A 306 5.57 20.50 -3.50
C LEU A 306 5.25 19.94 -4.90
N TRP A 307 5.09 18.61 -4.97
CA TRP A 307 4.68 17.80 -6.12
C TRP A 307 5.44 18.10 -7.42
N ARG A 308 6.68 18.58 -7.29
CA ARG A 308 7.57 18.91 -8.41
C ARG A 308 8.03 17.67 -9.18
N TYR A 309 8.14 16.54 -8.50
CA TYR A 309 8.56 15.28 -9.08
C TYR A 309 7.54 14.18 -8.76
N ALA A 310 7.34 13.29 -9.72
CA ALA A 310 6.46 12.14 -9.55
C ALA A 310 7.10 10.86 -10.10
N ILE A 311 6.69 9.73 -9.55
CA ILE A 311 6.96 8.41 -10.11
C ILE A 311 5.66 7.82 -10.61
N SER A 312 5.67 7.34 -11.85
CA SER A 312 4.59 6.50 -12.37
C SER A 312 5.14 5.10 -12.67
N GLY A 313 4.34 4.09 -12.40
CA GLY A 313 4.60 2.71 -12.78
C GLY A 313 3.66 2.20 -13.85
N CYS A 314 4.15 1.35 -14.74
CA CYS A 314 3.36 0.60 -15.71
C CYS A 314 3.80 -0.87 -15.78
N ASP A 315 2.98 -1.71 -16.42
CA ASP A 315 3.21 -3.17 -16.54
C ASP A 315 3.54 -3.77 -15.17
N GLN A 316 2.65 -3.62 -14.19
CA GLN A 316 2.85 -4.18 -12.85
C GLN A 316 4.10 -3.62 -12.15
N ASN A 317 4.33 -2.31 -12.32
CA ASN A 317 5.52 -1.63 -11.80
C ASN A 317 6.85 -2.22 -12.32
N ARG A 318 6.85 -2.99 -13.41
CA ARG A 318 8.09 -3.46 -14.07
C ARG A 318 8.83 -2.34 -14.75
N GLU A 319 8.15 -1.28 -15.14
CA GLU A 319 8.77 -0.05 -15.56
C GLU A 319 8.26 1.07 -14.68
N LEU A 320 9.19 1.72 -13.98
CA LEU A 320 8.96 2.95 -13.25
C LEU A 320 9.61 4.09 -14.02
N LYS A 321 8.93 5.22 -14.12
CA LYS A 321 9.48 6.44 -14.68
C LYS A 321 9.42 7.55 -13.65
N VAL A 322 10.50 8.31 -13.55
CA VAL A 322 10.60 9.52 -12.74
C VAL A 322 10.36 10.72 -13.65
N TRP A 323 9.56 11.66 -13.19
CA TRP A 323 9.07 12.78 -13.98
C TRP A 323 9.26 14.10 -13.26
N SER A 324 9.44 15.16 -14.06
CA SER A 324 9.29 16.54 -13.61
C SER A 324 7.86 16.99 -13.90
N CYS A 325 7.09 17.36 -12.88
CA CYS A 325 5.70 17.83 -13.01
C CYS A 325 5.61 19.26 -13.56
N THR A 326 6.71 20.02 -13.58
CA THR A 326 6.75 21.37 -14.18
C THR A 326 6.52 21.35 -15.69
N ASN A 327 6.99 20.31 -16.36
CA ASN A 327 6.95 20.18 -17.83
C ASN A 327 6.59 18.77 -18.31
N TRP A 328 6.22 17.88 -17.39
CA TRP A 328 5.87 16.47 -17.62
C TRP A 328 6.92 15.68 -18.41
N SER A 329 8.20 16.07 -18.27
CA SER A 329 9.32 15.40 -18.94
C SER A 329 9.80 14.19 -18.14
N CYS A 330 10.11 13.10 -18.84
CA CYS A 330 10.69 11.91 -18.22
C CYS A 330 12.17 12.17 -17.91
N LEU A 331 12.52 12.13 -16.62
CA LEU A 331 13.88 12.32 -16.14
C LEU A 331 14.65 11.00 -16.11
N GLN A 332 13.98 9.92 -15.71
CA GLN A 332 14.60 8.62 -15.56
C GLN A 332 13.62 7.49 -15.83
N ILE A 333 14.14 6.37 -16.33
CA ILE A 333 13.39 5.12 -16.53
C ILE A 333 14.12 4.01 -15.78
N ILE A 334 13.40 3.30 -14.93
CA ILE A 334 13.86 2.13 -14.18
C ILE A 334 13.06 0.94 -14.72
N ARG A 335 13.75 -0.09 -15.23
CA ARG A 335 13.12 -1.29 -15.78
C ARG A 335 13.60 -2.52 -15.04
N TYR A 336 12.66 -3.32 -14.55
CA TYR A 336 12.91 -4.65 -14.04
C TYR A 336 12.86 -5.62 -15.22
N LEU A 337 14.02 -6.19 -15.56
CA LEU A 337 14.09 -7.23 -16.57
C LEU A 337 13.42 -8.48 -16.04
N LYS A 338 12.56 -9.08 -16.85
CA LYS A 338 12.15 -10.46 -16.65
C LYS A 338 13.42 -11.30 -16.63
N VAL A 339 13.67 -12.05 -15.56
CA VAL A 339 14.54 -13.23 -15.67
C VAL A 339 13.76 -14.23 -16.52
N SER A 340 13.73 -13.98 -17.82
CA SER A 340 13.09 -14.83 -18.82
C SER A 340 13.84 -16.14 -18.80
N PHE A 341 13.26 -17.15 -18.15
CA PHE A 341 13.77 -18.51 -18.03
C PHE A 341 15.30 -18.57 -18.04
N MET A 342 15.93 -18.53 -16.86
CA MET A 342 17.13 -19.36 -16.72
C MET A 342 16.73 -20.73 -17.27
N LYS A 343 17.20 -21.06 -18.47
CA LYS A 343 17.08 -22.39 -19.04
C LYS A 343 18.02 -23.22 -18.19
N TYR A 344 17.54 -23.61 -17.00
CA TYR A 344 18.25 -24.51 -16.13
C TYR A 344 18.24 -25.85 -16.86
N GLU A 345 19.24 -26.07 -17.73
CA GLU A 345 19.59 -27.43 -18.08
C GLU A 345 20.20 -28.06 -16.83
N LEU A 346 19.44 -28.97 -16.24
CA LEU A 346 19.92 -29.85 -15.21
C LEU A 346 20.88 -30.85 -15.87
N LYS A 347 22.15 -30.45 -16.02
CA LYS A 347 23.18 -31.32 -16.55
C LYS A 347 23.58 -32.32 -15.46
N ILE A 348 23.00 -33.51 -15.51
CA ILE A 348 23.39 -34.61 -14.63
C ILE A 348 24.82 -35.01 -14.98
N MET A 349 25.75 -34.81 -14.04
CA MET A 349 27.13 -35.28 -14.15
C MET A 349 27.34 -36.42 -13.15
N LEU A 350 27.51 -37.64 -13.65
CA LEU A 350 27.96 -38.80 -12.86
C LEU A 350 29.48 -38.70 -12.65
N LYS A 351 29.92 -38.42 -11.42
CA LYS A 351 31.32 -38.64 -11.04
C LYS A 351 31.51 -40.14 -10.77
N HIS A 352 32.18 -40.85 -11.67
CA HIS A 352 32.73 -42.17 -11.35
C HIS A 352 33.94 -41.99 -10.42
N SER A 353 33.75 -42.17 -9.11
CA SER A 353 34.87 -42.39 -8.19
C SER A 353 35.21 -43.87 -8.16
N SER A 354 36.35 -44.25 -8.74
CA SER A 354 36.95 -45.57 -8.59
C SER A 354 37.50 -45.74 -7.17
N ARG A 355 36.61 -45.97 -6.19
CA ARG A 355 36.94 -46.57 -4.90
C ARG A 355 35.66 -47.02 -4.20
N GLN A 356 35.51 -48.34 -4.10
CA GLN A 356 34.41 -49.01 -3.41
C GLN A 356 34.43 -48.68 -1.90
N LYS A 357 33.28 -48.22 -1.39
CA LYS A 357 32.55 -48.84 -0.27
C LYS A 357 31.18 -48.16 -0.13
N SER A 358 30.19 -48.98 0.18
CA SER A 358 28.74 -48.74 0.18
C SER A 358 28.27 -47.42 0.81
N SER A 359 27.64 -46.56 0.00
CA SER A 359 26.53 -45.70 0.45
C SER A 359 25.80 -45.14 -0.78
N ILE A 360 24.47 -45.13 -0.70
CA ILE A 360 23.51 -44.62 -1.70
C ILE A 360 23.93 -43.22 -2.21
N PRO A 361 23.86 -42.93 -3.53
CA PRO A 361 24.10 -41.58 -4.04
C PRO A 361 23.06 -40.60 -3.47
N ARG A 362 23.52 -39.55 -2.78
CA ARG A 362 22.66 -38.45 -2.31
C ARG A 362 22.58 -37.36 -3.36
N ILE A 363 21.36 -36.98 -3.73
CA ILE A 363 21.05 -35.75 -4.46
C ILE A 363 20.89 -34.65 -3.40
N SER A 364 21.69 -33.59 -3.48
CA SER A 364 21.48 -32.39 -2.66
C SER A 364 21.02 -31.25 -3.56
N THR A 365 19.81 -30.77 -3.35
CA THR A 365 19.28 -29.55 -3.98
C THR A 365 19.62 -28.37 -3.07
N ILE A 366 20.37 -27.40 -3.58
CA ILE A 366 20.49 -26.07 -2.97
C ILE A 366 19.46 -25.19 -3.66
N THR A 367 18.38 -24.84 -2.99
CA THR A 367 17.46 -23.79 -3.43
C THR A 367 17.90 -22.47 -2.79
N HIS A 368 18.40 -21.55 -3.61
CA HIS A 368 18.77 -20.19 -3.22
C HIS A 368 17.52 -19.39 -2.83
N ALA A 369 17.61 -18.57 -1.79
CA ALA A 369 16.56 -17.66 -1.36
C ALA A 369 16.57 -16.39 -2.24
N GLU A 370 15.41 -15.94 -2.70
CA GLU A 370 15.25 -14.65 -3.38
C GLU A 370 14.31 -13.76 -2.54
N GLY A 371 14.79 -12.57 -2.24
CA GLY A 371 14.08 -11.47 -1.60
C GLY A 371 14.93 -10.22 -1.82
N LEU A 372 14.60 -9.44 -2.85
CA LEU A 372 15.31 -8.21 -3.20
C LEU A 372 14.72 -7.06 -2.39
N LYS A 373 15.51 -6.51 -1.48
CA LYS A 373 15.22 -5.31 -0.71
C LYS A 373 15.68 -4.10 -1.54
N ILE A 374 14.80 -3.16 -1.85
CA ILE A 374 15.18 -1.92 -2.53
C ILE A 374 14.81 -0.76 -1.62
N SER A 375 15.85 -0.08 -1.12
CA SER A 375 15.76 1.22 -0.47
C SER A 375 16.10 2.25 -1.53
N VAL A 376 15.13 3.09 -1.93
CA VAL A 376 15.43 4.26 -2.77
C VAL A 376 15.98 5.33 -1.84
N HIS A 377 17.24 5.67 -1.98
CA HIS A 377 17.84 6.82 -1.31
C HIS A 377 17.96 7.95 -2.32
N ILE A 378 17.22 9.02 -2.09
CA ILE A 378 17.41 10.28 -2.80
C ILE A 378 18.66 10.92 -2.17
N ILE A 379 19.76 10.89 -2.91
CA ILE A 379 20.99 11.59 -2.53
C ILE A 379 20.86 13.00 -3.10
N HIS A 380 20.84 14.01 -2.22
CA HIS A 380 20.94 15.43 -2.61
C HIS A 380 22.34 15.79 -3.12
#